data_AF-A0A2J8NFZ4-F1
#
_entry.id   AF-A0A2J8NFZ4-F1
#
_cell.length_a   1.000
_cell.length_b   1.000
_cell.length_c   1.000
_cell.angle_alpha   90.00
_cell.angle_beta   90.00
_cell.angle_gamma   90.00
#
_symmetry.space_group_name_H-M   'P 1'
#
loop_
_entity.id
_entity.type
_entity.pdbx_description
1 polymer ?
#
loop_
_entity_poly.entity_id
_entity_poly.type
_entity_poly.pdbx_seq_one_letter_code
_entity_poly.pdbx_strand_id
1 'polypeptide(L)'
;MLKAVILIGGPQKGTRFRPLSFEVPKPLFPVAGVPMIQHHIEACAQVPGMQEILLIGFYQPDEPLTQFLEAAQQEFNLPVRYLQEFAPLGTGGGLYHFRDQILAGSPEAFFVLNADVCSDFPLSAMLEAHRRQRHPFLLLGTTANRTQSLNYGCIVENPQTHEVLHYVEKPSTFISDII
;
A
#
# COMPACT_ATOMS: atom_id res chain seq x y z
N MET A 1 -12.31 -6.16 13.74
CA MET A 1 -10.99 -6.68 13.30
C MET A 1 -10.58 -5.90 12.07
N LEU A 2 -9.34 -5.43 12.02
CA LEU A 2 -8.77 -4.74 10.87
C LEU A 2 -7.60 -5.53 10.31
N LYS A 3 -7.40 -5.40 8.99
CA LYS A 3 -6.18 -5.88 8.33
C LYS A 3 -5.53 -4.74 7.53
N ALA A 4 -4.28 -4.92 7.16
CA ALA A 4 -3.64 -4.10 6.15
C ALA A 4 -3.07 -4.98 5.05
N VAL A 5 -3.12 -4.49 3.83
CA VAL A 5 -2.44 -5.06 2.67
C VAL A 5 -1.42 -4.05 2.20
N ILE A 6 -0.15 -4.43 2.17
CA ILE A 6 0.91 -3.60 1.62
C ILE A 6 1.38 -4.24 0.31
N LEU A 7 1.15 -3.53 -0.79
CA LEU A 7 1.60 -3.91 -2.12
C LEU A 7 3.09 -3.59 -2.20
N ILE A 8 3.90 -4.65 -2.16
CA ILE A 8 5.35 -4.54 -2.24
C ILE A 8 5.86 -4.77 -3.67
N GLY A 9 5.02 -5.31 -4.56
CA GLY A 9 5.32 -5.51 -5.98
C GLY A 9 5.14 -4.27 -6.87
N GLY A 10 5.50 -4.41 -8.15
CA GLY A 10 5.19 -3.46 -9.23
C GLY A 10 5.22 -4.16 -10.61
N PRO A 11 5.11 -3.44 -11.74
CA PRO A 11 5.14 -4.09 -13.05
C PRO A 11 6.49 -4.74 -13.37
N GLN A 12 7.58 -4.34 -12.68
CA GLN A 12 8.93 -4.86 -12.87
C GLN A 12 9.70 -4.90 -11.54
N LYS A 13 10.61 -5.88 -11.37
CA LYS A 13 11.50 -6.02 -10.19
C LYS A 13 12.49 -4.86 -10.09
N GLY A 14 12.08 -3.74 -9.49
CA GLY A 14 12.98 -2.66 -9.09
C GLY A 14 13.95 -2.16 -10.17
N THR A 15 13.60 -2.31 -11.46
CA THR A 15 14.56 -2.22 -12.58
C THR A 15 15.26 -0.86 -12.67
N ARG A 16 14.56 0.20 -12.23
CA ARG A 16 15.08 1.57 -12.13
C ARG A 16 16.16 1.75 -11.07
N PHE A 17 16.24 0.85 -10.09
CA PHE A 17 17.20 0.87 -8.99
C PHE A 17 18.36 -0.13 -9.18
N ARG A 18 18.57 -0.64 -10.40
CA ARG A 18 19.75 -1.46 -10.67
C ARG A 18 21.02 -0.59 -10.61
N PRO A 19 22.14 -1.11 -10.08
CA PRO A 19 22.36 -2.50 -9.68
C PRO A 19 21.88 -2.88 -8.27
N LEU A 20 21.51 -1.92 -7.41
CA LEU A 20 21.13 -2.16 -6.02
C LEU A 20 20.02 -3.22 -5.87
N SER A 21 19.04 -3.19 -6.77
CA SER A 21 17.93 -4.15 -6.77
C SER A 21 18.31 -5.58 -7.22
N PHE A 22 19.57 -5.86 -7.51
CA PHE A 22 20.04 -7.24 -7.78
C PHE A 22 20.30 -8.01 -6.49
N GLU A 23 20.74 -7.32 -5.45
CA GLU A 23 21.15 -7.95 -4.19
C GLU A 23 20.05 -7.85 -3.13
N VAL A 24 19.30 -6.74 -3.13
CA VAL A 24 18.29 -6.46 -2.10
C VAL A 24 16.93 -6.16 -2.75
N PRO A 25 15.83 -6.79 -2.31
CA PRO A 25 14.48 -6.39 -2.70
C PRO A 25 14.22 -4.91 -2.39
N LYS A 26 13.63 -4.15 -3.34
CA LYS A 26 13.27 -2.73 -3.15
C LYS A 26 12.56 -2.44 -1.80
N PRO A 27 11.60 -3.25 -1.33
CA PRO A 27 10.93 -3.02 -0.04
C PRO A 27 11.88 -2.99 1.17
N LEU A 28 13.05 -3.60 1.05
CA LEU A 28 14.07 -3.67 2.10
C LEU A 28 15.15 -2.59 1.97
N PHE A 29 15.05 -1.70 0.99
CA PHE A 29 15.98 -0.58 0.90
C PHE A 29 15.87 0.30 2.15
N PRO A 30 17.01 0.70 2.75
CA PRO A 30 16.99 1.53 3.94
C PRO A 30 16.54 2.95 3.59
N VAL A 31 15.54 3.44 4.34
CA VAL A 31 15.06 4.82 4.31
C VAL A 31 15.05 5.31 5.76
N ALA A 32 15.77 6.40 6.03
CA ALA A 32 15.94 6.93 7.40
C ALA A 32 16.45 5.88 8.42
N GLY A 33 17.29 4.94 7.97
CA GLY A 33 17.97 3.97 8.84
C GLY A 33 17.27 2.62 9.01
N VAL A 34 16.05 2.46 8.50
CA VAL A 34 15.30 1.18 8.55
C VAL A 34 14.74 0.81 7.17
N PRO A 35 14.43 -0.47 6.91
CA PRO A 35 13.77 -0.91 5.68
C PRO A 35 12.52 -0.06 5.34
N MET A 36 12.34 0.31 4.08
CA MET A 36 11.20 1.12 3.61
C MET A 36 9.84 0.54 4.04
N ILE A 37 9.70 -0.79 3.99
CA ILE A 37 8.49 -1.48 4.39
C ILE A 37 8.22 -1.43 5.90
N GLN A 38 9.25 -1.21 6.74
CA GLN A 38 9.10 -1.10 8.19
C GLN A 38 8.25 0.12 8.58
N HIS A 39 8.45 1.26 7.92
CA HIS A 39 7.64 2.47 8.13
C HIS A 39 6.13 2.22 7.93
N HIS A 40 5.78 1.38 6.95
CA HIS A 40 4.40 1.03 6.67
C HIS A 40 3.83 0.07 7.72
N ILE A 41 4.63 -0.92 8.14
CA ILE A 41 4.25 -1.88 9.18
C ILE A 41 4.03 -1.14 10.50
N GLU A 42 4.93 -0.23 10.87
CA GLU A 42 4.82 0.60 12.06
C GLU A 42 3.55 1.46 12.04
N ALA A 43 3.29 2.17 10.92
CA ALA A 43 2.07 2.97 10.77
C ALA A 43 0.81 2.11 10.92
N CYS A 44 0.77 0.91 10.36
CA CYS A 44 -0.35 -0.03 10.49
C CYS A 44 -0.50 -0.56 11.92
N ALA A 45 0.61 -0.87 12.59
CA ALA A 45 0.62 -1.39 13.96
C ALA A 45 0.08 -0.38 14.99
N GLN A 46 0.21 0.92 14.71
CA GLN A 46 -0.36 1.99 15.54
C GLN A 46 -1.89 2.09 15.44
N VAL A 47 -2.54 1.44 14.46
CA VAL A 47 -4.00 1.47 14.30
C VAL A 47 -4.68 0.52 15.30
N PRO A 48 -5.56 1.02 16.19
CA PRO A 48 -6.25 0.18 17.16
C PRO A 48 -7.11 -0.89 16.48
N GLY A 49 -6.95 -2.15 16.89
CA GLY A 49 -7.70 -3.29 16.33
C GLY A 49 -7.13 -3.86 15.04
N MET A 50 -5.92 -3.44 14.63
CA MET A 50 -5.12 -4.14 13.62
C MET A 50 -4.84 -5.58 14.09
N GLN A 51 -5.08 -6.57 13.23
CA GLN A 51 -4.89 -7.99 13.56
C GLN A 51 -3.88 -8.68 12.66
N GLU A 52 -3.69 -8.21 11.43
CA GLU A 52 -2.83 -8.87 10.45
C GLU A 52 -2.40 -7.89 9.36
N ILE A 53 -1.13 -7.97 8.96
CA ILE A 53 -0.58 -7.28 7.80
C ILE A 53 -0.21 -8.32 6.74
N LEU A 54 -0.70 -8.12 5.53
CA LEU A 54 -0.43 -8.97 4.37
C LEU A 54 0.45 -8.19 3.39
N LEU A 55 1.66 -8.67 3.14
CA LEU A 55 2.50 -8.16 2.07
C LEU A 55 2.19 -8.92 0.78
N ILE A 56 1.93 -8.23 -0.33
CA ILE A 56 1.66 -8.86 -1.63
C ILE A 56 2.71 -8.40 -2.64
N GLY A 57 3.40 -9.37 -3.27
CA GLY A 57 4.38 -9.10 -4.31
C GLY A 57 4.97 -10.37 -4.91
N PHE A 58 5.86 -10.24 -5.89
CA PHE A 58 6.48 -11.35 -6.64
C PHE A 58 8.00 -11.48 -6.40
N TYR A 59 8.48 -11.03 -5.24
CA TYR A 59 9.83 -11.34 -4.79
C TYR A 59 9.91 -12.83 -4.42
N GLN A 60 11.04 -13.46 -4.76
CA GLN A 60 11.32 -14.78 -4.19
C GLN A 60 11.56 -14.55 -2.70
N PRO A 61 10.92 -15.32 -1.79
CA PRO A 61 11.24 -15.27 -0.38
C PRO A 61 12.69 -15.74 -0.22
N ASP A 62 13.59 -14.77 -0.10
CA ASP A 62 14.99 -14.98 0.21
C ASP A 62 15.21 -14.86 1.72
N GLU A 63 16.43 -15.18 2.15
CA GLU A 63 16.83 -15.09 3.55
C GLU A 63 16.62 -13.67 4.12
N PRO A 64 16.98 -12.57 3.43
CA PRO A 64 16.72 -11.20 3.91
C PRO A 64 15.24 -10.89 4.16
N LEU A 65 14.33 -11.22 3.22
CA LEU A 65 12.91 -10.94 3.41
C LEU A 65 12.33 -11.78 4.55
N THR A 66 12.73 -13.04 4.65
CA THR A 66 12.25 -13.94 5.72
C THR A 66 12.69 -13.45 7.10
N GLN A 67 13.98 -13.14 7.26
CA GLN A 67 14.52 -12.59 8.52
C GLN A 67 13.85 -11.27 8.91
N PHE A 68 13.63 -10.39 7.94
CA PHE A 68 12.92 -9.14 8.17
C PHE A 68 11.50 -9.37 8.69
N LEU A 69 10.74 -10.29 8.09
CA LEU A 69 9.37 -10.57 8.51
C LEU A 69 9.32 -11.13 9.93
N GLU A 70 10.20 -12.07 10.27
CA GLU A 70 10.30 -12.63 11.62
C GLU A 70 10.62 -11.55 12.66
N ALA A 71 11.58 -10.67 12.37
CA ALA A 71 11.94 -9.55 13.24
C ALA A 71 10.78 -8.56 13.41
N ALA A 72 10.12 -8.17 12.30
CA ALA A 72 8.99 -7.25 12.34
C ALA A 72 7.81 -7.82 13.15
N GLN A 73 7.50 -9.11 13.00
CA GLN A 73 6.45 -9.75 13.79
C GLN A 73 6.73 -9.69 15.29
N GLN A 74 7.99 -9.87 15.70
CA GLN A 74 8.40 -9.79 17.10
C GLN A 74 8.39 -8.34 17.62
N GLU A 75 8.93 -7.41 16.84
CA GLU A 75 9.05 -5.99 17.20
C GLU A 75 7.67 -5.34 17.40
N PHE A 76 6.74 -5.58 16.46
CA PHE A 76 5.42 -4.96 16.47
C PHE A 76 4.33 -5.82 17.13
N ASN A 77 4.67 -7.04 17.58
CA ASN A 77 3.74 -8.01 18.16
C ASN A 77 2.46 -8.20 17.31
N LEU A 78 2.64 -8.29 15.99
CA LEU A 78 1.57 -8.31 15.00
C LEU A 78 1.89 -9.33 13.90
N PRO A 79 0.96 -10.21 13.49
CA PRO A 79 1.17 -11.11 12.36
C PRO A 79 1.44 -10.33 11.06
N VAL A 80 2.58 -10.61 10.43
CA VAL A 80 2.95 -10.09 9.11
C VAL A 80 3.20 -11.28 8.20
N ARG A 81 2.41 -11.44 7.14
CA ARG A 81 2.53 -12.57 6.21
C ARG A 81 2.82 -12.08 4.81
N TYR A 82 3.67 -12.81 4.10
CA TYR A 82 3.94 -12.57 2.70
C TYR A 82 3.12 -13.50 1.81
N LEU A 83 2.39 -12.91 0.87
CA LEU A 83 1.61 -13.59 -0.15
C LEU A 83 2.32 -13.42 -1.50
N GLN A 84 3.01 -14.46 -1.92
CA GLN A 84 3.84 -14.44 -3.11
C GLN A 84 3.00 -14.60 -4.40
N GLU A 85 3.12 -13.62 -5.28
CA GLU A 85 2.70 -13.71 -6.67
C GLU A 85 3.77 -14.44 -7.49
N PHE A 86 3.39 -15.48 -8.23
CA PHE A 86 4.32 -16.21 -9.10
C PHE A 86 4.60 -15.49 -10.43
N ALA A 87 3.75 -14.53 -10.80
CA ALA A 87 3.90 -13.64 -11.95
C ALA A 87 3.34 -12.27 -11.58
N PRO A 88 3.80 -11.16 -12.19
CA PRO A 88 3.24 -9.84 -11.91
C PRO A 88 1.79 -9.77 -12.38
N LEU A 89 0.82 -9.68 -11.46
CA LEU A 89 -0.61 -9.63 -11.78
C LEU A 89 -1.14 -8.19 -11.97
N GLY A 90 -0.26 -7.19 -11.92
CA GLY A 90 -0.62 -5.78 -11.89
C GLY A 90 -1.14 -5.34 -10.52
N THR A 91 -1.48 -4.04 -10.39
CA THR A 91 -1.82 -3.43 -9.09
C THR A 91 -3.01 -4.08 -8.39
N GLY A 92 -4.08 -4.39 -9.16
CA GLY A 92 -5.29 -5.02 -8.61
C GLY A 92 -5.28 -6.55 -8.62
N GLY A 93 -4.36 -7.17 -9.36
CA GLY A 93 -4.40 -8.62 -9.59
C GLY A 93 -4.07 -9.42 -8.34
N GLY A 94 -3.05 -9.01 -7.58
CA GLY A 94 -2.71 -9.62 -6.29
C GLY A 94 -3.86 -9.52 -5.28
N LEU A 95 -4.53 -8.36 -5.21
CA LEU A 95 -5.71 -8.17 -4.35
C LEU A 95 -6.83 -9.15 -4.69
N TYR A 96 -7.14 -9.30 -5.98
CA TYR A 96 -8.19 -10.23 -6.42
C TYR A 96 -7.80 -11.70 -6.19
N HIS A 97 -6.54 -12.05 -6.48
CA HIS A 97 -6.03 -13.41 -6.34
C HIS A 97 -6.06 -13.88 -4.87
N PHE A 98 -5.68 -12.98 -3.94
CA PHE A 98 -5.62 -13.28 -2.51
C PHE A 98 -6.84 -12.82 -1.70
N ARG A 99 -7.94 -12.41 -2.36
CA ARG A 99 -9.14 -11.87 -1.71
C ARG A 99 -9.68 -12.74 -0.57
N ASP A 100 -9.63 -14.06 -0.71
CA ASP A 100 -10.15 -14.99 0.31
C ASP A 100 -9.30 -14.95 1.59
N GLN A 101 -7.98 -14.74 1.45
CA GLN A 101 -7.08 -14.59 2.60
C GLN A 101 -7.19 -13.19 3.23
N ILE A 102 -7.35 -12.16 2.41
CA ILE A 102 -7.60 -10.79 2.87
C ILE A 102 -8.91 -10.74 3.68
N LEU A 103 -9.97 -11.37 3.20
CA LEU A 103 -11.28 -11.40 3.85
C LEU A 103 -11.43 -12.50 4.93
N ALA A 104 -10.41 -13.34 5.12
CA ALA A 104 -10.45 -14.40 6.12
C ALA A 104 -10.66 -13.83 7.53
N GLY A 105 -11.61 -14.42 8.26
CA GLY A 105 -12.04 -13.95 9.58
C GLY A 105 -13.02 -12.76 9.54
N SER A 106 -13.52 -12.37 8.36
CA SER A 106 -14.50 -11.29 8.17
C SER A 106 -14.04 -9.95 8.78
N PRO A 107 -12.94 -9.36 8.28
CA PRO A 107 -12.51 -8.04 8.74
C PRO A 107 -13.61 -7.01 8.51
N GLU A 108 -13.72 -6.07 9.45
CA GLU A 108 -14.63 -4.92 9.34
C GLU A 108 -14.21 -4.01 8.17
N ALA A 109 -12.90 -3.79 8.06
CA ALA A 109 -12.25 -3.03 6.99
C ALA A 109 -10.80 -3.50 6.83
N PHE A 110 -10.20 -3.17 5.69
CA PHE A 110 -8.76 -3.35 5.49
C PHE A 110 -8.16 -2.15 4.75
N PHE A 111 -6.92 -1.84 5.07
CA PHE A 111 -6.14 -0.81 4.37
C PHE A 111 -5.42 -1.41 3.16
N VAL A 112 -5.21 -0.61 2.13
CA VAL A 112 -4.32 -0.95 1.01
C VAL A 112 -3.29 0.15 0.88
N LEU A 113 -2.00 -0.19 0.99
CA LEU A 113 -0.88 0.74 0.88
C LEU A 113 0.07 0.29 -0.23
N ASN A 114 0.69 1.24 -0.93
CA ASN A 114 1.79 0.96 -1.83
C ASN A 114 3.11 1.17 -1.08
N ALA A 115 3.99 0.18 -1.07
CA ALA A 115 5.23 0.21 -0.28
C ALA A 115 6.21 1.31 -0.68
N ASP A 116 6.05 1.90 -1.86
CA ASP A 116 6.89 2.98 -2.37
C ASP A 116 6.28 4.38 -2.23
N VAL A 117 5.17 4.49 -1.51
CA VAL A 117 4.60 5.77 -1.08
C VAL A 117 5.14 6.07 0.32
N CYS A 118 5.94 7.12 0.44
CA CYS A 118 6.39 7.63 1.75
C CYS A 118 5.43 8.72 2.21
N SER A 119 4.78 8.52 3.36
CA SER A 119 3.80 9.46 3.91
C SER A 119 3.67 9.29 5.43
N ASP A 120 3.27 10.36 6.12
CA ASP A 120 2.73 10.28 7.48
C ASP A 120 1.25 9.88 7.37
N PHE A 121 0.99 8.56 7.31
CA PHE A 121 -0.32 8.03 6.98
C PHE A 121 -1.34 8.32 8.09
N PRO A 122 -2.42 9.08 7.83
CA PRO A 122 -3.45 9.36 8.83
C PRO A 122 -4.45 8.19 8.98
N LEU A 123 -3.96 6.94 9.11
CA LEU A 123 -4.76 5.72 9.01
C LEU A 123 -5.93 5.68 10.02
N SER A 124 -5.70 6.11 11.25
CA SER A 124 -6.75 6.19 12.28
C SER A 124 -7.84 7.20 11.90
N ALA A 125 -7.47 8.37 11.37
CA ALA A 125 -8.44 9.36 10.91
C ALA A 125 -9.19 8.88 9.67
N MET A 126 -8.50 8.19 8.75
CA MET A 126 -9.12 7.55 7.58
C MET A 126 -10.15 6.50 7.99
N LEU A 127 -9.84 5.65 8.97
CA LEU A 127 -10.78 4.65 9.47
C LEU A 127 -12.04 5.30 10.07
N GLU A 128 -11.86 6.34 10.87
CA GLU A 128 -12.98 7.09 11.47
C GLU A 128 -13.83 7.80 10.42
N ALA A 129 -13.20 8.37 9.38
CA ALA A 129 -13.91 8.94 8.25
C ALA A 129 -14.70 7.87 7.48
N HIS A 130 -14.08 6.72 7.19
CA HIS A 130 -14.71 5.60 6.50
C HIS A 130 -15.95 5.08 7.25
N ARG A 131 -15.85 4.90 8.58
CA ARG A 131 -16.97 4.47 9.43
C ARG A 131 -18.16 5.42 9.44
N ARG A 132 -17.94 6.72 9.21
CA ARG A 132 -19.00 7.74 9.17
C ARG A 132 -19.66 7.85 7.80
N GLN A 133 -18.98 7.40 6.75
CA GLN A 133 -19.46 7.49 5.39
C GLN A 133 -20.27 6.25 5.00
N ARG A 134 -21.14 6.40 4.00
CA ARG A 134 -21.89 5.28 3.40
C ARG A 134 -21.18 4.65 2.20
N HIS A 135 -20.03 5.20 1.81
CA HIS A 135 -19.31 4.77 0.62
C HIS A 135 -18.46 3.52 0.90
N PRO A 136 -18.33 2.61 -0.08
CA PRO A 136 -17.65 1.33 0.11
C PRO A 136 -16.12 1.46 0.23
N PHE A 137 -15.54 2.59 -0.16
CA PHE A 137 -14.10 2.84 -0.08
C PHE A 137 -13.80 4.31 0.18
N LEU A 138 -12.60 4.56 0.72
CA LEU A 138 -12.02 5.88 0.95
C LEU A 138 -10.64 5.89 0.29
N LEU A 139 -10.30 6.99 -0.40
CA LEU A 139 -8.99 7.21 -0.99
C LEU A 139 -8.28 8.35 -0.26
N LEU A 140 -6.97 8.21 -0.07
CA LEU A 140 -6.11 9.31 0.37
C LEU A 140 -5.48 9.94 -0.87
N GLY A 141 -5.92 11.16 -1.20
CA GLY A 141 -5.34 11.94 -2.28
C GLY A 141 -4.28 12.93 -1.79
N THR A 142 -3.40 13.36 -2.68
CA THR A 142 -2.47 14.47 -2.44
C THR A 142 -2.39 15.41 -3.64
N THR A 143 -1.90 16.62 -3.44
CA THR A 143 -1.73 17.59 -4.54
C THR A 143 -0.38 17.40 -5.23
N ALA A 144 -0.40 17.33 -6.56
CA ALA A 144 0.78 17.32 -7.42
C ALA A 144 0.74 18.47 -8.41
N ASN A 145 1.91 18.94 -8.84
CA ASN A 145 1.94 19.97 -9.88
C ASN A 145 1.44 19.42 -11.23
N ARG A 146 1.09 20.33 -12.15
CA ARG A 146 0.52 20.00 -13.46
C ARG A 146 1.31 18.95 -14.23
N THR A 147 2.64 19.03 -14.23
CA THR A 147 3.50 18.08 -14.96
C THR A 147 3.57 16.72 -14.27
N GLN A 148 3.59 16.72 -12.93
CA GLN A 148 3.63 15.49 -12.13
C GLN A 148 2.32 14.70 -12.21
N SER A 149 1.17 15.40 -12.18
CA SER A 149 -0.17 14.80 -12.20
C SER A 149 -0.37 13.79 -13.34
N LEU A 150 0.24 14.04 -14.50
CA LEU A 150 0.16 13.18 -15.69
C LEU A 150 0.76 11.77 -15.49
N ASN A 151 1.53 11.55 -14.42
CA ASN A 151 2.17 10.25 -14.12
C ASN A 151 1.35 9.37 -13.15
N TYR A 152 0.24 9.89 -12.62
CA TYR A 152 -0.57 9.24 -11.59
C TYR A 152 -2.04 9.21 -11.99
N GLY A 153 -2.88 8.62 -11.13
CA GLY A 153 -4.32 8.66 -11.30
C GLY A 153 -4.88 9.99 -10.80
N CYS A 154 -5.41 10.82 -11.69
CA CYS A 154 -6.01 12.09 -11.30
C CYS A 154 -7.43 11.89 -10.76
N ILE A 155 -7.73 12.56 -9.65
CA ILE A 155 -9.03 12.53 -8.97
C ILE A 155 -9.74 13.86 -9.21
N VAL A 156 -10.97 13.81 -9.71
CA VAL A 156 -11.88 14.95 -9.72
C VAL A 156 -12.92 14.71 -8.64
N GLU A 157 -12.92 15.55 -7.61
CA GLU A 157 -13.85 15.44 -6.49
C GLU A 157 -14.89 16.57 -6.48
N ASN A 158 -16.00 16.33 -5.79
CA ASN A 158 -16.94 17.39 -5.44
C ASN A 158 -16.34 18.24 -4.31
N PRO A 159 -16.17 19.57 -4.48
CA PRO A 159 -15.49 20.41 -3.51
C PRO A 159 -16.23 20.59 -2.17
N GLN A 160 -17.51 20.22 -2.11
CA GLN A 160 -18.32 20.32 -0.89
C GLN A 160 -18.41 18.99 -0.14
N THR A 161 -18.49 17.88 -0.87
CA THR A 161 -18.70 16.54 -0.28
C THR A 161 -17.44 15.69 -0.26
N HIS A 162 -16.40 16.07 -1.00
CA HIS A 162 -15.20 15.27 -1.27
C HIS A 162 -15.50 13.90 -1.90
N GLU A 163 -16.66 13.76 -2.53
CA GLU A 163 -17.00 12.56 -3.30
C GLU A 163 -16.21 12.56 -4.61
N VAL A 164 -15.57 11.42 -4.92
CA VAL A 164 -14.86 11.22 -6.19
C VAL A 164 -15.87 11.12 -7.33
N LEU A 165 -15.87 12.11 -8.22
CA LEU A 165 -16.73 12.17 -9.39
C LEU A 165 -16.11 11.46 -10.59
N HIS A 166 -14.80 11.65 -10.79
CA HIS A 166 -14.04 11.02 -11.87
C HIS A 166 -12.65 10.61 -11.42
N TYR A 167 -12.15 9.52 -12.02
CA TYR A 167 -10.79 9.04 -11.87
C TYR A 167 -10.20 8.76 -13.24
N VAL A 168 -9.00 9.26 -13.52
CA VAL A 168 -8.31 9.05 -14.79
C VAL A 168 -6.86 8.65 -14.54
N GLU A 169 -6.52 7.39 -14.84
CA GLU A 169 -5.16 6.88 -14.75
C GLU A 169 -4.26 7.48 -15.85
N LYS A 170 -3.21 8.21 -15.48
CA LYS A 170 -2.16 8.77 -16.36
C LYS A 170 -2.75 9.50 -17.57
N PRO A 171 -3.47 10.61 -17.34
CA PRO A 171 -4.12 11.32 -18.42
C PRO A 171 -3.10 11.94 -19.38
N SER A 172 -3.45 12.02 -20.66
CA SER A 172 -2.62 12.67 -21.70
C SER A 172 -2.63 14.20 -21.61
N THR A 173 -3.60 14.76 -20.88
CA THR A 173 -3.76 16.21 -20.64
C THR A 173 -4.07 16.45 -19.17
N PHE A 174 -3.89 17.68 -18.70
CA PHE A 174 -4.17 18.02 -17.31
C PHE A 174 -5.67 17.90 -16.99
N ILE A 175 -5.99 17.17 -15.92
CA ILE A 175 -7.37 16.94 -15.44
C ILE A 175 -7.58 17.56 -14.07
N SER A 176 -6.70 17.25 -13.12
CA SER A 176 -6.78 17.69 -11.72
C SER A 176 -5.38 17.74 -11.13
N ASP A 177 -5.17 18.56 -10.10
CA ASP A 177 -3.98 18.57 -9.26
C ASP A 177 -4.04 17.52 -8.14
N ILE A 178 -5.20 16.92 -7.88
CA ILE A 178 -5.37 15.84 -6.91
C ILE A 178 -5.04 14.50 -7.58
N ILE A 179 -4.13 13.74 -6.96
CA ILE A 179 -3.70 12.38 -7.37
C ILE A 179 -3.89 11.36 -6.25
#